data_AF-A0A7S2HG31-F1
#
_entry.id   AF-A0A7S2HG31-F1
#
_cell.length_a   1.000
_cell.length_b   1.000
_cell.length_c   1.000
_cell.angle_alpha   90.00
_cell.angle_beta   90.00
_cell.angle_gamma   90.00
#
_symmetry.space_group_name_H-M   'P 1'
#
loop_
_entity.id
_entity.type
_entity.pdbx_description
1 polymer ?
#
loop_
_entity_poly.entity_id
_entity_poly.type
_entity_poly.pdbx_seq_one_letter_code
_entity_poly.pdbx_strand_id
1 'polypeptide(L)'
;ALGEDGACPLQYAVMCGGAVPTHYKPLLERLAMVTGDSEPSAALLPTMHCLSAADAIMPAEQGELLAAYFPGAELLWHEAGHNMPPKSDCKRVIAFCDRVVPQGSKYR
;
A
#
# COMPACT_ATOMS: atom_id res chain seq x y z
N ALA A 1 -9.61 15.94 17.66
CA ALA A 1 -9.55 14.79 16.72
C ALA A 1 -8.07 14.43 16.47
N LEU A 2 -7.76 13.29 15.85
CA LEU A 2 -6.41 13.08 15.28
C LEU A 2 -6.24 14.11 14.14
N GLY A 3 -5.46 15.17 14.38
CA GLY A 3 -5.01 16.14 13.37
C GLY A 3 -5.96 17.31 13.10
N GLU A 4 -6.09 18.26 14.04
CA GLU A 4 -6.80 19.53 13.81
C GLU A 4 -5.89 20.70 13.41
N ASP A 5 -4.57 20.50 13.31
CA ASP A 5 -3.63 21.50 12.79
C ASP A 5 -2.77 20.91 11.66
N GLY A 6 -3.13 21.18 10.41
CA GLY A 6 -2.20 21.13 9.27
C GLY A 6 -1.58 19.75 8.95
N ALA A 7 -2.31 18.65 9.14
CA ALA A 7 -1.82 17.33 8.75
C ALA A 7 -1.50 17.31 7.25
N CYS A 8 -0.22 17.05 6.92
CA CYS A 8 0.17 16.82 5.55
C CYS A 8 -0.61 15.59 5.04
N PRO A 9 -1.29 15.67 3.89
CA PRO A 9 -2.02 14.53 3.35
C PRO A 9 -1.06 13.36 3.14
N LEU A 10 -1.52 12.14 3.43
CA LEU A 10 -0.74 10.93 3.21
C LEU A 10 -0.32 10.86 1.73
N GLN A 11 0.98 10.70 1.46
CA GLN A 11 1.52 10.75 0.11
C GLN A 11 1.63 9.37 -0.55
N TYR A 12 1.85 8.33 0.25
CA TYR A 12 1.90 6.92 -0.18
C TYR A 12 1.73 6.00 1.02
N ALA A 13 1.57 4.70 0.79
CA ALA A 13 1.64 3.67 1.82
C ALA A 13 2.52 2.49 1.39
N VAL A 14 3.33 1.97 2.33
CA VAL A 14 4.04 0.69 2.17
C VAL A 14 3.45 -0.28 3.18
N MET A 15 2.84 -1.36 2.69
CA MET A 15 2.18 -2.38 3.50
C MET A 15 3.02 -3.65 3.50
N CYS A 16 3.40 -4.14 4.67
CA CYS A 16 4.14 -5.39 4.85
C CYS A 16 3.26 -6.39 5.58
N GLY A 17 3.06 -7.59 5.03
CA GLY A 17 2.19 -8.60 5.64
C GLY A 17 0.70 -8.21 5.67
N GLY A 18 0.26 -7.38 4.72
CA GLY A 18 -1.14 -6.97 4.60
C GLY A 18 -2.04 -8.08 4.07
N ALA A 19 -3.28 -8.11 4.53
CA ALA A 19 -4.32 -8.98 3.99
C ALA A 19 -5.69 -8.33 4.06
N VAL A 20 -6.63 -8.88 3.30
CA VAL A 20 -8.02 -8.45 3.33
C VAL A 20 -8.61 -8.67 4.72
N PRO A 21 -9.09 -7.61 5.38
CA PRO A 21 -9.83 -7.75 6.63
C PRO A 21 -11.23 -8.27 6.28
N THR A 22 -11.44 -9.58 6.38
CA THR A 22 -12.65 -10.29 5.92
C THR A 22 -13.96 -9.68 6.41
N HIS A 23 -14.03 -9.25 7.68
CA HIS A 23 -15.21 -8.58 8.25
C HIS A 23 -15.49 -7.20 7.65
N TYR A 24 -14.49 -6.57 7.05
CA TYR A 24 -14.54 -5.22 6.48
C TYR A 24 -14.41 -5.22 4.95
N LYS A 25 -14.49 -6.39 4.30
CA LYS A 25 -14.47 -6.53 2.84
C LYS A 25 -15.44 -5.57 2.12
N PRO A 26 -16.68 -5.34 2.60
CA PRO A 26 -17.59 -4.38 1.96
C PRO A 26 -17.05 -2.95 1.90
N LEU A 27 -16.18 -2.54 2.84
CA LEU A 27 -15.55 -1.22 2.80
C LEU A 27 -14.50 -1.13 1.68
N LEU A 28 -13.73 -2.20 1.47
CA LEU A 28 -12.76 -2.28 0.37
C LEU A 28 -13.44 -2.32 -0.99
N GLU A 29 -14.55 -3.04 -1.12
CA GLU A 29 -15.35 -3.05 -2.35
C GLU A 29 -15.92 -1.66 -2.67
N ARG A 30 -16.40 -0.93 -1.66
CA ARG A 30 -16.83 0.46 -1.84
C ARG A 30 -15.67 1.37 -2.24
N LEU A 31 -14.48 1.18 -1.67
CA LEU A 31 -13.29 1.93 -2.05
C LEU A 31 -12.97 1.73 -3.55
N ALA A 32 -12.99 0.48 -4.02
CA ALA A 32 -12.74 0.15 -5.42
C ALA A 32 -13.81 0.73 -6.37
N MET A 33 -15.09 0.76 -5.97
CA MET A 33 -16.16 1.35 -6.79
C MET A 33 -16.02 2.87 -6.93
N VAL A 34 -15.68 3.58 -5.85
CA VAL A 34 -15.47 5.04 -5.87
C VAL A 34 -14.32 5.41 -6.81
N THR A 35 -13.31 4.55 -6.93
CA THR A 35 -12.18 4.77 -7.83
C THR A 35 -12.48 4.50 -9.31
N GLY A 36 -13.60 3.85 -9.64
CA GLY A 36 -13.94 3.45 -11.02
C GLY A 36 -14.84 4.42 -11.78
N ASP A 37 -15.79 5.08 -11.10
CA ASP A 37 -16.94 5.74 -11.76
C ASP A 37 -17.06 7.25 -11.54
N SER A 38 -16.08 7.91 -10.90
CA SER A 38 -16.19 9.34 -10.57
C SER A 38 -14.85 10.07 -10.72
N GLU A 39 -14.91 11.26 -11.31
CA GLU A 39 -13.87 12.29 -11.43
C GLU A 39 -12.63 12.14 -10.50
N PRO A 40 -11.40 12.35 -11.01
CA PRO A 40 -10.11 12.03 -10.36
C PRO A 40 -9.73 12.99 -9.23
N SER A 41 -10.62 13.23 -8.26
CA SER A 41 -10.47 14.29 -7.25
C SER A 41 -9.90 13.82 -5.90
N ALA A 42 -9.58 12.53 -5.75
CA ALA A 42 -8.74 12.03 -4.68
C ALA A 42 -7.68 11.13 -5.33
N ALA A 43 -6.49 11.68 -5.55
CA ALA A 43 -5.35 10.94 -6.12
C ALA A 43 -5.25 9.57 -5.43
N LEU A 44 -5.41 8.51 -6.22
CA LEU A 44 -5.23 7.12 -5.83
C LEU A 44 -3.91 7.01 -5.07
N LEU A 45 -3.98 6.89 -3.75
CA LEU A 45 -2.80 6.87 -2.89
C LEU A 45 -1.85 5.78 -3.42
N PRO A 46 -0.63 6.12 -3.88
CA PRO A 46 0.30 5.12 -4.33
C PRO A 46 0.58 4.13 -3.21
N THR A 47 0.45 2.84 -3.50
CA THR A 47 0.71 1.78 -2.52
C THR A 47 1.75 0.80 -3.02
N MET A 48 2.61 0.35 -2.11
CA MET A 48 3.47 -0.81 -2.32
C MET A 48 3.10 -1.90 -1.31
N HIS A 49 2.86 -3.10 -1.79
CA HIS A 49 2.54 -4.27 -0.96
C HIS A 49 3.74 -5.22 -0.99
N CYS A 50 4.30 -5.46 0.17
CA CYS A 50 5.43 -6.37 0.36
C CYS A 50 4.89 -7.74 0.74
N LEU A 51 5.12 -8.72 -0.14
CA LEU A 51 4.54 -10.06 -0.09
C LEU A 51 5.64 -11.12 -0.07
N SER A 52 5.37 -12.23 0.60
CA SER A 52 6.26 -13.39 0.63
C SER A 52 5.50 -14.67 0.34
N ALA A 53 5.91 -15.40 -0.70
CA ALA A 53 5.39 -16.73 -0.99
C ALA A 53 5.73 -17.74 0.13
N ALA A 54 6.76 -17.45 0.94
CA ALA A 54 7.13 -18.23 2.12
C ALA A 54 6.37 -17.82 3.41
N ASP A 55 5.42 -16.87 3.35
CA ASP A 55 4.66 -16.46 4.54
C ASP A 55 3.56 -17.49 4.88
N ALA A 56 3.78 -18.25 5.95
CA ALA A 56 2.84 -19.25 6.43
C ALA A 56 1.74 -18.70 7.35
N ILE A 57 1.84 -17.43 7.77
CA ILE A 57 0.85 -16.76 8.64
C ILE A 57 -0.15 -16.01 7.78
N MET A 58 0.34 -15.26 6.79
CA MET A 58 -0.45 -14.48 5.86
C MET A 58 -0.14 -14.94 4.42
N PRO A 59 -0.90 -15.91 3.88
CA PRO A 59 -0.67 -16.40 2.53
C PRO A 59 -0.66 -15.27 1.50
N ALA A 60 0.25 -15.34 0.54
CA ALA A 60 0.49 -14.27 -0.41
C ALA A 60 -0.77 -13.85 -1.19
N GLU A 61 -1.67 -14.80 -1.47
CA GLU A 61 -2.94 -14.56 -2.17
C GLU A 61 -3.83 -13.54 -1.44
N GLN A 62 -3.75 -13.48 -0.11
CA GLN A 62 -4.50 -12.50 0.68
C GLN A 62 -3.94 -11.08 0.50
N GLY A 63 -2.62 -10.96 0.36
CA GLY A 63 -1.96 -9.69 0.08
C GLY A 63 -2.14 -9.24 -1.35
N GLU A 64 -2.13 -10.17 -2.32
CA GLU A 64 -2.48 -9.89 -3.72
C GLU A 64 -3.93 -9.41 -3.84
N LEU A 65 -4.87 -10.09 -3.16
CA LEU A 65 -6.26 -9.67 -3.13
C LEU A 65 -6.42 -8.28 -2.51
N LEU A 66 -5.70 -7.99 -1.43
CA LEU A 66 -5.70 -6.65 -0.85
C LEU A 66 -5.17 -5.62 -1.85
N ALA A 67 -4.06 -5.90 -2.53
CA ALA A 67 -3.46 -5.01 -3.53
C ALA A 67 -4.42 -4.71 -4.69
N ALA A 68 -5.25 -5.67 -5.10
CA ALA A 68 -6.23 -5.48 -6.16
C ALA A 68 -7.29 -4.39 -5.86
N TYR A 69 -7.51 -4.05 -4.58
CA TYR A 69 -8.39 -2.95 -4.19
C TYR A 69 -7.74 -1.56 -4.33
N PHE A 70 -6.44 -1.48 -4.64
CA PHE A 70 -5.70 -0.24 -4.82
C PHE A 70 -5.20 -0.11 -6.26
N PRO A 71 -5.89 0.66 -7.12
CA PRO A 71 -5.45 0.87 -8.50
C PRO A 71 -4.01 1.40 -8.56
N GLY A 72 -3.17 0.74 -9.36
CA GLY A 72 -1.76 1.10 -9.51
C GLY A 72 -0.84 0.63 -8.37
N ALA A 73 -1.31 -0.25 -7.48
CA ALA A 73 -0.45 -0.87 -6.46
C ALA A 73 0.78 -1.55 -7.06
N GLU A 74 1.95 -1.31 -6.46
CA GLU A 74 3.19 -2.03 -6.75
C GLU A 74 3.35 -3.23 -5.82
N LEU A 75 3.83 -4.36 -6.34
CA LEU A 75 4.15 -5.53 -5.54
C LEU A 75 5.67 -5.69 -5.36
N LEU A 76 6.10 -5.88 -4.13
CA LEU A 76 7.47 -6.26 -3.78
C LEU A 76 7.46 -7.67 -3.19
N TRP A 77 7.93 -8.63 -3.98
CA TRP A 77 8.11 -10.00 -3.55
C TRP A 77 9.44 -10.20 -2.82
N HIS A 78 9.40 -10.91 -1.69
CA HIS A 78 10.57 -11.34 -0.91
C HIS A 78 10.39 -12.76 -0.35
N GLU A 79 11.48 -13.36 0.13
CA GLU A 79 11.50 -14.76 0.61
C GLU A 79 11.58 -14.87 2.15
N ALA A 80 11.43 -13.77 2.86
CA ALA A 80 11.64 -13.70 4.32
C ALA A 80 10.47 -14.25 5.18
N GLY A 81 9.45 -14.88 4.59
CA GLY A 81 8.27 -15.36 5.32
C GLY A 81 7.47 -14.21 5.93
N HIS A 82 6.94 -14.41 7.15
CA HIS A 82 6.20 -13.38 7.90
C HIS A 82 7.12 -12.35 8.58
N ASN A 83 8.08 -11.81 7.83
CA ASN A 83 9.01 -10.79 8.29
C ASN A 83 8.99 -9.60 7.32
N MET A 84 9.53 -8.47 7.78
CA MET A 84 9.79 -7.33 6.89
C MET A 84 10.71 -7.75 5.72
N PRO A 85 10.57 -7.11 4.54
CA PRO A 85 11.51 -7.30 3.45
C PRO A 85 12.96 -7.15 3.91
N PRO A 86 13.88 -8.01 3.43
CA PRO A 86 15.28 -7.94 3.83
C PRO A 86 15.91 -6.61 3.40
N LYS A 87 17.03 -6.24 4.05
CA LYS A 87 17.75 -4.98 3.75
C LYS A 87 18.12 -4.82 2.28
N SER A 88 18.32 -5.93 1.55
CA SER A 88 18.56 -5.93 0.10
C SER A 88 17.42 -5.28 -0.69
N ASP A 89 16.18 -5.39 -0.23
CA ASP A 89 15.00 -4.83 -0.87
C ASP A 89 14.73 -3.37 -0.49
N CYS A 90 15.43 -2.86 0.53
CA CYS A 90 15.26 -1.48 1.01
C CYS A 90 15.48 -0.45 -0.11
N LYS A 91 16.39 -0.71 -1.05
CA LYS A 91 16.60 0.15 -2.24
C LYS A 91 15.35 0.27 -3.12
N ARG A 92 14.56 -0.79 -3.24
CA ARG A 92 13.32 -0.79 -4.03
C ARG A 92 12.22 -0.01 -3.34
N VAL A 93 12.12 -0.15 -2.01
CA VAL A 93 11.17 0.64 -1.19
C VAL A 93 11.52 2.13 -1.27
N ILE A 94 12.80 2.48 -1.12
CA ILE A 94 13.27 3.88 -1.27
C ILE A 94 12.96 4.41 -2.67
N ALA A 95 13.27 3.65 -3.72
CA ALA A 95 12.98 4.05 -5.10
C ALA A 95 11.49 4.25 -5.38
N PHE A 96 10.61 3.50 -4.71
CA PHE A 96 9.17 3.75 -4.72
C PHE A 96 8.84 5.08 -4.05
N CYS A 97 9.29 5.29 -2.81
CA CYS A 97 9.07 6.54 -2.07
C CYS A 97 9.54 7.77 -2.88
N ASP A 98 10.74 7.73 -3.46
CA ASP A 98 11.31 8.83 -4.24
C ASP A 98 10.50 9.19 -5.49
N ARG A 99 9.85 8.19 -6.09
CA ARG A 99 9.02 8.34 -7.30
C ARG A 99 7.64 8.91 -6.97
N VAL A 100 7.04 8.50 -5.86
CA VAL A 100 5.65 8.86 -5.50
C VAL A 100 5.54 10.12 -4.63
N VAL A 101 6.63 10.52 -3.96
CA VAL A 101 6.67 11.76 -3.18
C VAL A 101 6.93 12.97 -4.10
N PRO A 102 6.00 13.95 -4.18
CA PRO A 102 6.17 15.15 -4.99
C PRO A 102 7.47 15.91 -4.65
N GLN A 103 8.07 16.53 -5.66
CA GLN A 103 9.18 17.45 -5.46
C GLN A 103 8.73 18.62 -4.55
N GLY A 104 9.48 18.90 -3.49
CA GLY A 104 9.14 19.94 -2.51
C GLY A 104 8.34 19.46 -1.29
N SER A 105 8.05 18.16 -1.17
CA SER A 105 7.53 17.59 0.09
C SER A 105 8.50 17.84 1.25
N LYS A 106 7.97 18.23 2.42
CA LYS A 106 8.74 18.45 3.65
C LYS A 106 9.35 17.17 4.24
N TYR A 107 9.02 16.01 3.67
CA TYR A 107 9.44 14.68 4.13
C TYR A 107 10.43 13.99 3.19
N ARG A 108 11.05 14.73 2.25
CA ARG A 108 12.23 14.26 1.50
C ARG A 108 13.51 14.37 2.33
#